data_AF-A0A7J5DTM8-F1
#
_entry.id   AF-A0A7J5DTM8-F1
#
_cell.length_a   1.000
_cell.length_b   1.000
_cell.length_c   1.000
_cell.angle_alpha   90.00
_cell.angle_beta   90.00
_cell.angle_gamma   90.00
#
_symmetry.space_group_name_H-M   'P 1'
#
loop_
_entity.id
_entity.type
_entity.pdbx_description
1 polymer ?
#
loop_
_entity_poly.entity_id
_entity_poly.type
_entity_poly.pdbx_seq_one_letter_code
_entity_poly.pdbx_strand_id
1 'polypeptide(L)'
;MTAAAFFAGRMTGDPTSSDEYRSQSAKLDTAVSRAEAAEEELGQSSDKVESLTGELNDAQAQVDALVGELPPEAGSGPALSDGVAIAPRNIRIGVKTRSKECFGSAGCNVTVQIDPDYAGNQDVSSGSWEITYEIRGGEDPVVETMTLEDGTFSFPEEQFLQTTSSNSKLTAVATRVDSLD
;
A
#
# COMPACT_ATOMS: atom_id res chain seq x y z
N MET A 1 -19.13 -32.94 -24.25
CA MET A 1 -20.54 -33.00 -24.69
C MET A 1 -21.21 -31.68 -24.34
N THR A 2 -21.61 -30.90 -25.33
CA THR A 2 -22.84 -30.09 -25.44
C THR A 2 -22.65 -29.11 -26.59
N ALA A 3 -23.62 -29.12 -27.51
CA ALA A 3 -23.58 -28.54 -28.84
C ALA A 3 -23.73 -27.01 -28.83
N ALA A 4 -22.97 -26.33 -29.70
CA ALA A 4 -23.28 -24.98 -30.13
C ALA A 4 -24.08 -25.06 -31.43
N ALA A 5 -25.36 -24.72 -31.37
CA ALA A 5 -26.17 -24.44 -32.55
C ALA A 5 -25.86 -23.01 -32.99
N PHE A 6 -25.19 -22.82 -34.12
CA PHE A 6 -25.13 -21.53 -34.80
C PHE A 6 -26.00 -21.57 -36.05
N PHE A 7 -26.92 -20.61 -36.05
CA PHE A 7 -27.90 -20.31 -37.06
C PHE A 7 -27.24 -20.10 -38.43
N ALA A 8 -27.66 -20.90 -39.42
CA ALA A 8 -27.30 -20.72 -40.82
C ALA A 8 -28.06 -19.50 -41.39
N GLY A 9 -27.43 -18.33 -41.33
CA GLY A 9 -27.80 -17.17 -42.15
C GLY A 9 -27.13 -17.28 -43.51
N ARG A 10 -27.94 -17.34 -44.57
CA ARG A 10 -27.53 -17.43 -45.99
C ARG A 10 -26.39 -16.44 -46.34
N MET A 11 -25.23 -16.97 -46.70
CA MET A 11 -24.29 -16.29 -47.60
C MET A 11 -24.37 -16.97 -48.97
N THR A 12 -25.29 -16.49 -49.82
CA THR A 12 -25.17 -16.68 -51.27
C THR A 12 -24.30 -15.55 -51.80
N GLY A 13 -22.99 -15.73 -51.73
CA GLY A 13 -21.98 -14.88 -52.35
C GLY A 13 -20.79 -15.77 -52.66
N ASP A 14 -20.39 -15.83 -53.93
CA ASP A 14 -19.20 -16.54 -54.35
C ASP A 14 -18.00 -15.90 -53.63
N PRO A 15 -17.27 -16.61 -52.74
CA PRO A 15 -16.26 -16.00 -51.87
C PRO A 15 -15.04 -15.49 -52.64
N THR A 16 -15.00 -15.64 -53.97
CA THR A 16 -13.90 -15.24 -54.87
C THR A 16 -14.05 -13.86 -55.50
N SER A 17 -14.76 -12.93 -54.87
CA SER A 17 -14.62 -11.53 -55.25
C SER A 17 -13.23 -11.05 -54.81
N SER A 18 -12.41 -10.66 -55.79
CA SER A 18 -11.03 -10.21 -55.58
C SER A 18 -10.92 -9.08 -54.55
N ASP A 19 -11.98 -8.29 -54.37
CA ASP A 19 -12.02 -7.17 -53.41
C ASP A 19 -12.16 -7.63 -51.95
N GLU A 20 -12.88 -8.74 -51.71
CA GLU A 20 -13.02 -9.29 -50.37
C GLU A 20 -11.72 -9.94 -49.89
N TYR A 21 -11.04 -10.65 -50.79
CA TYR A 21 -9.69 -11.18 -50.55
C TYR A 21 -8.66 -10.07 -50.28
N ARG A 22 -8.68 -8.98 -51.05
CA ARG A 22 -7.81 -7.81 -50.81
C ARG A 22 -8.09 -7.15 -49.45
N SER A 23 -9.36 -7.03 -49.08
CA SER A 23 -9.76 -6.49 -47.77
C SER A 23 -9.30 -7.36 -46.61
N GLN A 24 -9.43 -8.68 -46.74
CA GLN A 24 -8.97 -9.63 -45.74
C GLN A 24 -7.45 -9.64 -45.61
N SER A 25 -6.71 -9.59 -46.72
CA SER A 25 -5.25 -9.49 -46.71
C SER A 25 -4.79 -8.23 -45.96
N ALA A 26 -5.36 -7.06 -46.27
CA ALA A 26 -4.99 -5.82 -45.60
C ALA A 26 -5.29 -5.84 -44.07
N LYS A 27 -6.38 -6.50 -43.66
CA LYS A 27 -6.69 -6.71 -42.24
C LYS A 27 -5.69 -7.65 -41.58
N LEU A 28 -5.25 -8.70 -42.28
CA LEU A 28 -4.24 -9.63 -41.80
C LEU A 28 -2.89 -8.94 -41.64
N ASP A 29 -2.44 -8.17 -42.63
CA ASP A 29 -1.20 -7.39 -42.55
C ASP A 29 -1.22 -6.43 -41.35
N THR A 30 -2.35 -5.73 -41.15
CA THR A 30 -2.53 -4.85 -40.00
C THR A 30 -2.51 -5.61 -38.66
N ALA A 31 -3.10 -6.81 -38.62
CA ALA A 31 -3.12 -7.64 -37.42
C ALA A 31 -1.71 -8.17 -37.08
N VAL A 32 -0.94 -8.56 -38.10
CA VAL A 32 0.45 -8.99 -37.95
C VAL A 32 1.31 -7.87 -37.40
N SER A 33 1.25 -6.66 -37.97
CA SER A 33 2.03 -5.51 -37.46
C SER A 33 1.67 -5.14 -36.02
N ARG A 34 0.41 -5.33 -35.60
CA ARG A 34 0.00 -5.12 -34.21
C ARG A 34 0.52 -6.21 -33.28
N ALA A 35 0.57 -7.45 -33.75
CA ALA A 35 1.11 -8.57 -32.98
C ALA A 35 2.61 -8.38 -32.73
N GLU A 36 3.38 -7.99 -33.77
CA GLU A 36 4.82 -7.72 -33.66
C GLU A 36 5.11 -6.57 -32.67
N ALA A 37 4.32 -5.50 -32.70
CA ALA A 37 4.45 -4.40 -31.73
C ALA A 37 4.13 -4.83 -30.29
N ALA A 38 3.16 -5.73 -30.10
CA ALA A 38 2.82 -6.25 -28.78
C ALA A 38 3.89 -7.19 -28.23
N GLU A 39 4.57 -7.97 -29.08
CA GLU A 39 5.70 -8.80 -28.69
C GLU A 39 6.90 -7.96 -28.22
N GLU A 40 7.14 -6.81 -28.85
CA GLU A 40 8.18 -5.85 -28.41
C GLU A 40 7.86 -5.24 -27.04
N GLU A 41 6.62 -4.83 -26.79
CA GLU A 41 6.20 -4.33 -25.48
C GLU A 41 6.28 -5.42 -24.39
N LEU A 42 5.95 -6.66 -24.72
CA LEU A 42 6.11 -7.78 -23.79
C LEU A 42 7.59 -8.06 -23.48
N GLY A 43 8.47 -7.95 -24.47
CA GLY A 43 9.92 -8.02 -24.28
C GLY A 43 10.40 -6.97 -23.28
N GLN A 44 10.04 -5.70 -23.51
CA GLN A 44 10.38 -4.60 -22.60
C GLN A 44 9.83 -4.81 -21.18
N SER A 45 8.62 -5.38 -21.07
CA SER A 45 8.03 -5.72 -19.78
C SER A 45 8.80 -6.82 -19.05
N SER A 46 9.30 -7.82 -19.78
CA SER A 46 10.11 -8.91 -19.23
C SER A 46 11.45 -8.40 -18.71
N ASP A 47 12.15 -7.58 -19.50
CA ASP A 47 13.42 -6.97 -19.10
C ASP A 47 13.27 -6.12 -17.82
N LYS A 48 12.16 -5.38 -17.72
CA LYS A 48 11.85 -4.58 -16.52
C LYS A 48 11.59 -5.45 -15.29
N VAL A 49 10.92 -6.59 -15.44
CA VAL A 49 10.70 -7.54 -14.35
C VAL A 49 12.02 -8.13 -13.86
N GLU A 50 12.93 -8.45 -14.77
CA GLU A 50 14.25 -8.98 -14.43
C GLU A 50 15.10 -7.95 -13.66
N SER A 51 15.08 -6.68 -14.11
CA SER A 51 15.71 -5.55 -13.40
C SER A 51 15.18 -5.38 -11.98
N LEU A 52 13.85 -5.32 -11.82
CA LEU A 52 13.21 -5.15 -10.51
C LEU A 52 13.51 -6.32 -9.57
N THR A 53 13.60 -7.53 -10.12
CA THR A 53 13.98 -8.73 -9.35
C THR A 53 15.42 -8.63 -8.85
N GLY A 54 16.34 -8.10 -9.67
CA GLY A 54 17.71 -7.80 -9.26
C GLY A 54 17.76 -6.79 -8.11
N GLU A 55 17.07 -5.66 -8.26
CA GLU A 55 17.00 -4.62 -7.22
C GLU A 55 16.43 -5.14 -5.90
N LEU A 56 15.43 -6.03 -5.95
CA LEU A 56 14.86 -6.67 -4.76
C LEU A 56 15.83 -7.61 -4.06
N ASN A 57 16.59 -8.41 -4.81
CA ASN A 57 17.60 -9.31 -4.23
C ASN A 57 18.74 -8.51 -3.58
N ASP A 58 19.17 -7.42 -4.21
CA ASP A 58 20.20 -6.53 -3.64
C ASP A 58 19.69 -5.80 -2.38
N ALA A 59 18.43 -5.39 -2.36
CA ALA A 59 17.79 -4.82 -1.18
C ALA A 59 17.66 -5.84 -0.05
N GLN A 60 17.30 -7.09 -0.38
CA GLN A 60 17.22 -8.18 0.61
C GLN A 60 18.59 -8.47 1.22
N ALA A 61 19.64 -8.52 0.42
CA ALA A 61 21.01 -8.72 0.92
C ALA A 61 21.46 -7.58 1.85
N GLN A 62 21.06 -6.33 1.56
CA GLN A 62 21.30 -5.20 2.44
C GLN A 62 20.55 -5.33 3.77
N VAL A 63 19.28 -5.76 3.73
CA VAL A 63 18.49 -6.04 4.94
C VAL A 63 19.14 -7.15 5.77
N ASP A 64 19.59 -8.24 5.15
CA ASP A 64 20.24 -9.36 5.85
C ASP A 64 21.57 -8.93 6.49
N ALA A 65 22.35 -8.06 5.82
CA ALA A 65 23.57 -7.48 6.38
C ALA A 65 23.27 -6.59 7.61
N LEU A 66 22.27 -5.71 7.50
CA LEU A 66 21.80 -4.88 8.60
C LEU A 66 21.32 -5.72 9.80
N VAL A 67 20.60 -6.81 9.54
CA VAL A 67 20.14 -7.72 10.60
C VAL A 67 21.31 -8.50 11.22
N GLY A 68 22.35 -8.83 10.46
CA GLY A 68 23.55 -9.53 10.93
C GLY A 68 24.49 -8.67 11.80
N GLU A 69 24.47 -7.34 11.65
CA GLU A 69 25.29 -6.42 12.45
C GLU A 69 24.62 -5.97 13.76
N LEU A 70 23.34 -6.32 13.99
CA LEU A 70 22.66 -6.02 15.23
C LEU A 70 23.19 -6.93 16.35
N PRO A 71 23.73 -6.39 17.45
CA PRO A 71 24.05 -7.19 18.62
C PRO A 71 22.76 -7.88 19.11
N PRO A 72 22.81 -9.14 19.58
CA PRO A 72 21.64 -9.87 20.07
C PRO A 72 20.98 -9.25 21.32
N GLU A 73 21.43 -8.07 21.76
CA GLU A 73 21.08 -7.46 23.05
C GLU A 73 20.48 -6.04 22.92
N ALA A 74 19.86 -5.71 21.78
CA ALA A 74 18.87 -4.61 21.70
C ALA A 74 17.42 -5.14 21.83
N GLY A 75 17.27 -6.31 22.47
CA GLY A 75 16.02 -7.05 22.63
C GLY A 75 15.38 -6.93 24.01
N SER A 76 15.65 -5.86 24.77
CA SER A 76 14.78 -5.49 25.91
C SER A 76 13.75 -4.47 25.46
N GLY A 77 12.98 -4.81 24.40
CA GLY A 77 11.58 -4.44 24.39
C GLY A 77 10.87 -5.20 25.51
N PRO A 78 9.69 -4.75 25.99
CA PRO A 78 8.94 -5.51 26.97
C PRO A 78 8.79 -6.95 26.46
N ALA A 79 8.98 -7.91 27.37
CA ALA A 79 8.91 -9.33 27.07
C ALA A 79 7.65 -9.60 26.23
N LEU A 80 7.82 -10.30 25.10
CA LEU A 80 6.70 -10.79 24.31
C LEU A 80 5.82 -11.63 25.24
N SER A 81 4.73 -11.03 25.71
CA SER A 81 3.67 -11.70 26.43
C SER A 81 3.03 -12.72 25.50
N ASP A 82 2.65 -13.88 26.03
CA ASP A 82 2.06 -15.03 25.29
C ASP A 82 0.68 -14.72 24.65
N GLY A 83 0.31 -13.43 24.56
CA GLY A 83 -0.90 -12.92 23.92
C GLY A 83 -0.83 -12.94 22.39
N VAL A 84 -1.99 -12.71 21.75
CA VAL A 84 -2.09 -12.62 20.29
C VAL A 84 -1.19 -11.49 19.78
N ALA A 85 -0.10 -11.84 19.11
CA ALA A 85 0.82 -10.85 18.55
C ALA A 85 0.20 -10.17 17.32
N ILE A 86 -0.11 -8.87 17.44
CA ILE A 86 -0.53 -8.03 16.31
C ILE A 86 0.64 -7.16 15.83
N ALA A 87 0.71 -6.92 14.51
CA ALA A 87 1.80 -6.14 13.92
C ALA A 87 1.43 -4.66 13.80
N PRO A 88 2.38 -3.71 13.97
CA PRO A 88 2.12 -2.28 13.78
C PRO A 88 1.49 -1.92 12.43
N ARG A 89 1.89 -2.61 11.35
CA ARG A 89 1.34 -2.41 10.00
C ARG A 89 -0.17 -2.67 9.88
N ASN A 90 -0.76 -3.41 10.82
CA ASN A 90 -2.19 -3.70 10.85
C ASN A 90 -2.98 -2.56 11.51
N ILE A 91 -2.29 -1.60 12.16
CA ILE A 91 -2.90 -0.41 12.75
C ILE A 91 -2.84 0.71 11.73
N ARG A 92 -4.01 1.14 11.26
CA ARG A 92 -4.17 2.31 10.40
C ARG A 92 -4.50 3.50 11.27
N ILE A 93 -3.84 4.63 11.06
CA ILE A 93 -4.09 5.84 11.84
C ILE A 93 -4.38 6.99 10.90
N GLY A 94 -5.65 7.39 10.84
CA GLY A 94 -6.04 8.64 10.20
C GLY A 94 -5.66 9.85 11.07
N VAL A 95 -5.33 10.97 10.44
CA VAL A 95 -5.14 12.25 11.15
C VAL A 95 -6.21 13.22 10.69
N LYS A 96 -7.07 13.65 11.61
CA LYS A 96 -8.15 14.61 11.37
C LYS A 96 -7.76 15.96 11.95
N THR A 97 -7.63 16.97 11.11
CA THR A 97 -7.43 18.36 11.57
C THR A 97 -8.73 18.89 12.16
N ARG A 98 -8.71 19.29 13.44
CA ARG A 98 -9.83 19.89 14.16
C ARG A 98 -9.82 21.41 14.08
N SER A 99 -8.64 22.02 14.21
CA SER A 99 -8.44 23.46 14.08
C SER A 99 -7.14 23.75 13.34
N LYS A 100 -7.08 24.91 12.67
CA LYS A 100 -5.88 25.37 11.95
C LYS A 100 -5.83 26.89 11.93
N GLU A 101 -4.76 27.45 12.46
CA GLU A 101 -4.48 28.90 12.44
C GLU A 101 -3.10 29.13 11.82
N CYS A 102 -3.05 29.91 10.73
CA CYS A 102 -1.83 30.11 9.96
C CYS A 102 -1.35 31.56 10.03
N PHE A 103 -0.05 31.75 10.21
CA PHE A 103 0.60 33.05 10.39
C PHE A 103 1.53 33.36 9.21
N GLY A 104 1.04 33.11 7.99
CA GLY A 104 1.79 33.34 6.76
C GLY A 104 2.99 32.40 6.62
N SER A 105 4.20 32.96 6.49
CA SER A 105 5.44 32.19 6.35
C SER A 105 5.95 31.59 7.66
N ALA A 106 5.38 31.97 8.81
CA ALA A 106 5.75 31.41 10.10
C ALA A 106 5.14 30.01 10.35
N GLY A 107 4.32 29.51 9.42
CA GLY A 107 3.68 28.21 9.56
C GLY A 107 2.26 28.30 10.14
N CYS A 108 1.78 27.17 10.65
CA CYS A 108 0.45 27.06 11.24
C CYS A 108 0.47 26.28 12.54
N ASN A 109 -0.37 26.73 13.47
CA ASN A 109 -0.78 25.98 14.65
C ASN A 109 -1.98 25.11 14.25
N VAL A 110 -1.90 23.81 14.51
CA VAL A 110 -2.92 22.84 14.14
C VAL A 110 -3.26 21.96 15.32
N THR A 111 -4.56 21.89 15.64
CA THR A 111 -5.08 20.86 16.54
C THR A 111 -5.54 19.69 15.69
N VAL A 112 -5.05 18.50 15.99
CA VAL A 112 -5.44 17.26 15.30
C VAL A 112 -6.02 16.25 16.28
N GLN A 113 -6.79 15.31 15.73
CA GLN A 113 -7.23 14.12 16.40
C GLN A 113 -6.90 12.91 15.54
N ILE A 114 -6.41 11.85 16.17
CA ILE A 114 -6.16 10.59 15.47
C ILE A 114 -7.45 9.76 15.34
N ASP A 115 -7.51 8.95 14.29
CA ASP A 115 -8.63 8.07 13.96
C ASP A 115 -8.07 6.67 13.69
N PRO A 116 -7.74 5.91 14.74
CA PRO A 116 -7.17 4.58 14.59
C PRO A 116 -8.22 3.57 14.12
N ASP A 117 -7.75 2.61 13.32
CA ASP A 117 -8.53 1.49 12.80
C ASP A 117 -7.63 0.24 12.75
N TYR A 118 -8.22 -0.93 13.02
CA TYR A 118 -7.51 -2.20 12.98
C TYR A 118 -7.88 -2.97 11.71
N ALA A 119 -6.90 -3.18 10.84
CA ALA A 119 -7.05 -3.86 9.55
C ALA A 119 -6.40 -5.27 9.52
N GLY A 120 -6.10 -5.84 10.69
CA GLY A 120 -5.57 -7.19 10.82
C GLY A 120 -6.65 -8.26 10.80
N ASN A 121 -6.23 -9.52 10.63
CA ASN A 121 -7.14 -10.68 10.63
C ASN A 121 -7.18 -11.39 12.00
N GLN A 122 -6.30 -11.00 12.94
CA GLN A 122 -6.27 -11.59 14.27
C GLN A 122 -7.44 -11.06 15.10
N ASP A 123 -8.02 -11.90 15.93
CA ASP A 123 -9.05 -11.46 16.88
C ASP A 123 -8.41 -10.58 17.97
N VAL A 124 -8.91 -9.35 18.08
CA VAL A 124 -8.46 -8.34 19.05
C VAL A 124 -9.48 -8.09 20.15
N SER A 125 -10.58 -8.85 20.16
CA SER A 125 -11.73 -8.62 21.05
C SER A 125 -11.49 -9.06 22.49
N SER A 126 -10.36 -9.71 22.79
CA SER A 126 -10.05 -10.27 24.11
C SER A 126 -8.60 -10.05 24.54
N GLY A 127 -7.89 -9.15 23.88
CA GLY A 127 -6.49 -8.85 24.20
C GLY A 127 -6.28 -7.37 24.47
N SER A 128 -5.13 -7.06 25.05
CA SER A 128 -4.75 -5.69 25.38
C SER A 128 -3.37 -5.37 24.83
N TRP A 129 -3.26 -4.23 24.15
CA TRP A 129 -2.01 -3.77 23.53
C TRP A 129 -1.77 -2.29 23.76
N GLU A 130 -0.53 -1.93 24.07
CA GLU A 130 -0.02 -0.58 23.96
C GLU A 130 0.58 -0.38 22.57
N ILE A 131 0.15 0.68 21.89
CA ILE A 131 0.55 1.00 20.53
C ILE A 131 1.26 2.34 20.55
N THR A 132 2.54 2.35 20.20
CA THR A 132 3.30 3.58 19.97
C THR A 132 3.13 4.00 18.51
N TYR A 133 2.82 5.27 18.29
CA TYR A 133 2.68 5.85 16.96
C TYR A 133 3.41 7.18 16.86
N GLU A 134 3.72 7.57 15.62
CA GLU A 134 4.43 8.80 15.30
C GLU A 134 3.61 9.63 14.31
N ILE A 135 3.30 10.88 14.66
CA ILE A 135 2.74 11.87 13.76
C ILE A 135 3.88 12.62 13.08
N ARG A 136 3.89 12.60 11.74
CA ARG A 136 4.89 13.21 10.86
C ARG A 136 4.28 14.33 10.03
N GLY A 137 5.14 15.19 9.49
CA GLY A 137 4.76 16.31 8.62
C GLY A 137 4.50 17.63 9.35
N GLY A 138 4.66 17.64 10.69
CA GLY A 138 4.82 18.84 11.49
C GLY A 138 6.23 19.43 11.37
N GLU A 139 6.53 20.45 12.17
CA GLU A 139 7.91 20.93 12.34
C GLU A 139 8.79 19.84 12.95
N ASP A 140 8.29 19.18 13.99
CA ASP A 140 8.91 18.03 14.63
C ASP A 140 7.95 16.83 14.61
N PRO A 141 8.47 15.59 14.46
CA PRO A 141 7.66 14.40 14.64
C PRO A 141 7.23 14.26 16.12
N VAL A 142 5.97 13.91 16.34
CA VAL A 142 5.41 13.69 17.67
C VAL A 142 5.15 12.21 17.88
N VAL A 143 5.72 11.65 18.94
CA VAL A 143 5.56 10.24 19.32
C VAL A 143 4.62 10.16 20.50
N GLU A 144 3.57 9.35 20.38
CA GLU A 144 2.53 9.18 21.38
C GLU A 144 2.13 7.72 21.49
N THR A 145 1.39 7.38 22.54
CA THR A 145 0.84 6.05 22.76
C THR A 145 -0.69 6.05 22.74
N MET A 146 -1.25 4.92 22.32
CA MET A 146 -2.67 4.60 22.43
C MET A 146 -2.81 3.16 22.91
N THR A 147 -3.98 2.81 23.41
CA THR A 147 -4.27 1.45 23.87
C THR A 147 -5.36 0.84 22.99
N LEU A 148 -5.24 -0.45 22.69
CA LEU A 148 -6.31 -1.26 22.12
C LEU A 148 -6.68 -2.33 23.14
N GLU A 149 -7.90 -2.28 23.67
CA GLU A 149 -8.41 -3.22 24.67
C GLU A 149 -9.80 -3.68 24.24
N ASP A 150 -10.03 -4.99 24.21
CA ASP A 150 -11.31 -5.60 23.82
C ASP A 150 -11.87 -5.03 22.49
N GLY A 151 -10.98 -4.83 21.50
CA GLY A 151 -11.31 -4.27 20.19
C GLY A 151 -11.62 -2.75 20.20
N THR A 152 -11.44 -2.07 21.32
CA THR A 152 -11.70 -0.64 21.49
C THR A 152 -10.41 0.15 21.64
N PHE A 153 -10.24 1.20 20.84
CA PHE A 153 -9.10 2.10 20.95
C PHE A 153 -9.35 3.20 22.00
N SER A 154 -8.36 3.43 22.85
CA SER A 154 -8.28 4.56 23.78
C SER A 154 -7.07 5.42 23.41
N PHE A 155 -7.30 6.72 23.18
CA PHE A 155 -6.29 7.64 22.68
C PHE A 155 -6.59 9.08 23.11
N PRO A 156 -5.59 9.99 23.09
CA PRO A 156 -5.81 11.41 23.36
C PRO A 156 -6.82 12.04 22.40
N GLU A 157 -7.77 12.81 22.93
CA GLU A 157 -8.84 13.42 22.12
C GLU A 157 -8.30 14.45 21.12
N GLU A 158 -7.35 15.27 21.53
CA GLU A 158 -6.75 16.31 20.69
C GLU A 158 -5.25 16.47 20.99
N GLN A 159 -4.50 16.80 19.93
CA GLN A 159 -3.07 17.05 20.00
C GLN A 159 -2.74 18.34 19.26
N PHE A 160 -1.89 19.15 19.87
CA PHE A 160 -1.43 20.40 19.28
C PHE A 160 -0.09 20.20 18.58
N LEU A 161 -0.02 20.65 17.33
CA LEU A 161 1.15 20.52 16.47
C LEU A 161 1.43 21.85 15.77
N GLN A 162 2.68 22.06 15.39
CA GLN A 162 3.06 23.14 14.49
C GLN A 162 3.53 22.57 13.16
N THR A 163 3.24 23.30 12.08
CA THR A 163 3.65 22.94 10.72
C THR A 163 4.39 24.09 10.08
N THR A 164 5.45 23.78 9.33
CA THR A 164 6.23 24.76 8.56
C THR A 164 5.42 25.56 7.53
N SER A 165 4.28 25.03 7.06
CA SER A 165 3.42 25.69 6.10
C SER A 165 1.96 25.24 6.16
N SER A 166 1.07 26.02 5.56
CA SER A 166 -0.35 25.65 5.43
C SER A 166 -0.61 24.42 4.56
N ASN A 167 0.34 24.03 3.71
CA ASN A 167 0.23 22.88 2.82
C ASN A 167 0.91 21.61 3.36
N SER A 168 1.51 21.68 4.56
CA SER A 168 2.13 20.51 5.18
C SER A 168 1.09 19.41 5.42
N LYS A 169 1.44 18.19 5.03
CA LYS A 169 0.57 17.02 5.15
C LYS A 169 0.95 16.25 6.40
N LEU A 170 0.01 16.15 7.34
CA LEU A 170 0.19 15.36 8.55
C LEU A 170 -0.21 13.90 8.29
N THR A 171 0.62 12.98 8.78
CA THR A 171 0.40 11.53 8.67
C THR A 171 0.78 10.87 9.99
N ALA A 172 0.04 9.86 10.43
CA ALA A 172 0.38 9.08 11.62
C ALA A 172 0.69 7.63 11.24
N VAL A 173 1.71 7.05 11.87
CA VAL A 173 2.14 5.67 11.60
C VAL A 173 2.40 4.96 12.92
N ALA A 174 1.82 3.77 13.11
CA ALA A 174 2.17 2.91 14.23
C ALA A 174 3.58 2.36 14.05
N THR A 175 4.44 2.54 15.05
CA THR A 175 5.85 2.15 15.02
C THR A 175 6.15 0.95 15.91
N ARG A 176 5.36 0.77 16.98
CA ARG A 176 5.50 -0.34 17.91
C ARG A 176 4.15 -0.78 18.46
N VAL A 177 4.03 -2.08 18.73
CA VAL A 177 2.91 -2.65 19.46
C VAL A 177 3.47 -3.61 20.50
N ASP A 178 3.06 -3.44 21.74
CA ASP A 178 3.47 -4.24 22.89
C ASP A 178 2.20 -4.85 23.53
N SER A 179 2.20 -6.15 23.83
CA SER A 179 1.07 -6.81 24.49
C SER A 179 1.12 -6.55 26.00
N LEU A 180 -0.05 -6.32 26.61
CA LEU A 180 -0.20 -5.99 28.04
C LEU A 180 -0.71 -7.17 28.89
N ASP A 181 -0.90 -8.33 28.28
CA ASP A 181 -1.44 -9.56 28.89
C ASP A 181 -0.39 -10.41 29.63
#